data_AF-U3JKX1-F1
#
_entry.id   AF-U3JKX1-F1
#
_cell.length_a   1.000
_cell.length_b   1.000
_cell.length_c   1.000
_cell.angle_alpha   90.00
_cell.angle_beta   90.00
_cell.angle_gamma   90.00
#
_symmetry.space_group_name_H-M   'P 1'
#
loop_
_entity.id
_entity.type
_entity.pdbx_description
1 polymer ?
#
loop_
_entity_poly.entity_id
_entity_poly.type
_entity_poly.pdbx_seq_one_letter_code
_entity_poly.pdbx_strand_id
1 'polypeptide(L)'
;MTPGFGSLMQDVLWCFSQVKGTIDTGVTEADIISTVEFNHTGELLATGDKGGRVVIFQREQESKNQPHRRGEYNVYSTFQSHEPEFDYLKSLEIEEKINKIRWLPQQNAAYFLLSTNDKTVKLWKVSERDKRPEGYNLKDEEGRLRDPSMITVLRVPVLRPMDLMVEATPRRVFANAHTYHINSISVNSDYETYMSADDLRINLWNFEITNQSFNIVDIKPANMEELTEVITAAEFHPHHCNTFVYSSSKGTIRLCDMRTAALCDRHAKFFEEPEDPSNRSFFSEIISSISDVKFSHSGRYIMTRDYLTVKVWDLNMENRPIETYQVHDYLRSKLCSLYENDCIFDKFECVWNGSDSVIMTGSYNNFFRMFDRNTKRDVTLEASRENSKPRAVLKPRKVCVGGKRRKDEISVDSLDFSKKILHTAWHPSENIIAVAATNNLYIFQDKVN
;
A
#
# COMPACT_ATOMS: atom_id res chain seq x y z
N MET A 1 -1.39 -6.58 52.26
CA MET A 1 -2.07 -6.95 51.01
C MET A 1 -1.80 -5.85 50.00
N THR A 2 -0.72 -6.01 49.24
CA THR A 2 -0.35 -5.16 48.11
C THR A 2 -0.93 -5.80 46.84
N PRO A 3 -1.68 -5.09 46.00
CA PRO A 3 -2.09 -5.63 44.71
C PRO A 3 -0.88 -5.61 43.77
N GLY A 4 -0.57 -6.78 43.20
CA GLY A 4 0.54 -6.99 42.29
C GLY A 4 0.34 -6.27 40.96
N PHE A 5 1.40 -5.61 40.53
CA PHE A 5 1.62 -5.20 39.15
C PHE A 5 1.74 -6.44 38.25
N GLY A 6 0.74 -6.68 37.41
CA GLY A 6 0.87 -7.38 36.13
C GLY A 6 0.26 -6.44 35.08
N SER A 7 0.84 -6.15 33.92
CA SER A 7 1.79 -6.86 33.06
C SER A 7 2.55 -5.79 32.26
N LEU A 8 3.88 -5.74 32.36
CA LEU A 8 4.72 -5.02 31.40
C LEU A 8 4.68 -5.79 30.09
N MET A 9 3.94 -5.30 29.08
CA MET A 9 4.06 -5.82 27.72
C MET A 9 5.51 -5.63 27.27
N GLN A 10 6.13 -6.76 26.91
CA GLN A 10 7.48 -6.85 26.39
C GLN A 10 7.54 -6.13 25.04
N ASP A 11 8.53 -5.25 24.81
CA ASP A 11 8.72 -4.61 23.50
C ASP A 11 8.69 -5.71 22.41
N VAL A 12 7.85 -5.56 21.38
CA VAL A 12 7.69 -6.55 20.30
C VAL A 12 9.06 -6.84 19.69
N LEU A 13 9.48 -8.11 19.73
CA LEU A 13 10.78 -8.53 19.21
C LEU A 13 10.64 -8.96 17.76
N TRP A 14 10.79 -8.00 16.86
CA TRP A 14 10.73 -8.25 15.42
C TRP A 14 11.83 -9.21 14.97
N CYS A 15 11.43 -10.30 14.33
CA CYS A 15 12.31 -11.31 13.77
C CYS A 15 12.20 -11.33 12.25
N PHE A 16 13.33 -11.54 11.59
CA PHE A 16 13.35 -11.88 10.17
C PHE A 16 12.63 -13.21 9.92
N SER A 17 11.63 -13.20 9.04
CA SER A 17 10.91 -14.40 8.62
C SER A 17 11.36 -14.81 7.22
N GLN A 18 11.12 -13.97 6.22
CA GLN A 18 11.33 -14.30 4.82
C GLN A 18 11.85 -13.08 4.04
N VAL A 19 12.54 -13.37 2.93
CA VAL A 19 12.83 -12.40 1.88
C VAL A 19 12.45 -13.03 0.54
N LYS A 20 11.68 -12.31 -0.27
CA LYS A 20 11.36 -12.69 -1.65
C LYS A 20 12.04 -11.68 -2.58
N GLY A 21 12.69 -12.14 -3.65
CA GLY A 21 13.46 -11.27 -4.56
C GLY A 21 14.85 -11.80 -4.86
N THR A 22 15.49 -11.25 -5.90
CA THR A 22 16.84 -11.62 -6.34
C THR A 22 17.92 -10.90 -5.54
N ILE A 23 19.12 -11.49 -5.50
CA ILE A 23 20.30 -10.87 -4.90
C ILE A 23 20.72 -9.70 -5.80
N ASP A 24 21.12 -8.57 -5.20
CA ASP A 24 21.33 -7.23 -5.79
C ASP A 24 22.09 -7.14 -7.13
N THR A 25 22.77 -8.20 -7.57
CA THR A 25 23.37 -8.29 -8.90
C THR A 25 22.31 -8.54 -9.98
N GLY A 26 21.89 -7.48 -10.68
CA GLY A 26 21.01 -7.57 -11.85
C GLY A 26 19.54 -7.27 -11.59
N VAL A 27 19.23 -6.42 -10.60
CA VAL A 27 17.86 -5.92 -10.41
C VAL A 27 17.44 -5.11 -11.63
N THR A 28 16.40 -5.56 -12.33
CA THR A 28 15.79 -4.78 -13.41
C THR A 28 14.83 -3.75 -12.82
N GLU A 29 14.69 -2.61 -13.48
CA GLU A 29 13.76 -1.57 -13.02
C GLU A 29 12.32 -2.09 -12.94
N ALA A 30 11.92 -2.97 -13.87
CA ALA A 30 10.61 -3.62 -13.90
C ALA A 30 10.32 -4.49 -12.67
N ASP A 31 11.35 -5.04 -12.01
CA ASP A 31 11.19 -5.87 -10.81
C ASP A 31 11.09 -5.05 -9.51
N ILE A 32 11.23 -3.73 -9.56
CA ILE A 32 11.12 -2.87 -8.36
C ILE A 32 9.67 -2.85 -7.89
N ILE A 33 9.45 -3.24 -6.63
CA ILE A 33 8.15 -3.25 -5.98
C ILE A 33 7.70 -1.81 -5.75
N SER A 34 6.47 -1.50 -6.18
CA SER A 34 5.87 -0.16 -6.15
C SER A 34 4.60 -0.06 -5.29
N THR A 35 4.10 -1.17 -4.76
CA THR A 35 3.01 -1.19 -3.77
C THR A 35 2.96 -2.54 -3.07
N VAL A 36 2.55 -2.55 -1.79
CA VAL A 36 2.39 -3.78 -0.98
C VAL A 36 1.09 -3.67 -0.19
N GLU A 37 0.26 -4.71 -0.19
CA GLU A 37 -1.06 -4.67 0.47
C GLU A 37 -1.51 -6.06 0.95
N PHE A 38 -1.84 -6.18 2.24
CA PHE A 38 -2.53 -7.37 2.76
C PHE A 38 -4.02 -7.35 2.39
N ASN A 39 -4.61 -8.52 2.18
CA ASN A 39 -6.07 -8.62 2.14
C ASN A 39 -6.67 -8.46 3.55
N HIS A 40 -7.98 -8.30 3.63
CA HIS A 40 -8.70 -8.07 4.89
C HIS A 40 -8.49 -9.17 5.95
N THR A 41 -8.24 -10.42 5.55
CA THR A 41 -7.97 -11.53 6.48
C THR A 41 -6.50 -11.60 6.89
N GLY A 42 -5.61 -11.01 6.09
CA GLY A 42 -4.16 -11.13 6.20
C GLY A 42 -3.58 -12.44 5.66
N GLU A 43 -4.42 -13.37 5.18
CA GLU A 43 -3.99 -14.63 4.57
C GLU A 43 -3.31 -14.42 3.21
N LEU A 44 -3.67 -13.35 2.50
CA LEU A 44 -3.07 -12.98 1.23
C LEU A 44 -2.29 -11.67 1.36
N LEU A 45 -1.12 -11.63 0.72
CA LEU A 45 -0.28 -10.45 0.59
C LEU A 45 -0.04 -10.21 -0.91
N ALA A 46 -0.40 -9.03 -1.42
CA ALA A 46 -0.15 -8.66 -2.80
C ALA A 46 0.99 -7.65 -2.91
N THR A 47 1.79 -7.78 -3.95
CA THR A 47 2.75 -6.77 -4.40
C THR A 47 2.50 -6.40 -5.84
N GLY A 48 2.63 -5.12 -6.17
CA GLY A 48 2.73 -4.62 -7.55
C GLY A 48 4.14 -4.12 -7.82
N ASP A 49 4.59 -4.21 -9.07
CA ASP A 49 5.90 -3.70 -9.48
C ASP A 49 5.82 -2.67 -10.61
N LYS A 50 6.98 -2.07 -10.91
CA LYS A 50 7.16 -1.13 -12.01
C LYS A 50 6.92 -1.74 -13.38
N GLY A 51 7.09 -3.04 -13.54
CA GLY A 51 6.82 -3.78 -14.77
C GLY A 51 5.36 -4.20 -14.95
N GLY A 52 4.44 -3.67 -14.14
CA GLY A 52 3.00 -3.90 -14.29
C GLY A 52 2.50 -5.28 -13.85
N ARG A 53 3.32 -6.06 -13.14
CA ARG A 53 2.93 -7.38 -12.63
C ARG A 53 2.36 -7.26 -11.23
N VAL A 54 1.44 -8.17 -10.92
CA VAL A 54 0.93 -8.38 -9.56
C VAL A 54 1.28 -9.79 -9.13
N VAL A 55 1.92 -9.89 -7.96
CA VAL A 55 2.26 -11.16 -7.30
C VAL A 55 1.47 -11.24 -6.00
N ILE A 56 0.72 -12.33 -5.84
CA ILE A 56 -0.04 -12.63 -4.63
C ILE A 56 0.65 -13.78 -3.93
N PHE A 57 0.89 -13.60 -2.64
CA PHE A 57 1.40 -14.62 -1.74
C PHE A 57 0.28 -15.07 -0.80
N GLN A 58 0.18 -16.37 -0.56
CA GLN A 58 -0.74 -16.96 0.42
C GLN A 58 0.06 -17.48 1.60
N ARG A 59 -0.42 -17.20 2.81
CA ARG A 59 0.12 -17.76 4.04
C ARG A 59 -0.19 -19.24 4.14
N GLU A 60 0.83 -20.04 4.39
CA GLU A 60 0.67 -21.46 4.67
C GLU A 60 -0.19 -21.66 5.93
N GLN A 61 -1.22 -22.50 5.85
CA GLN A 61 -2.07 -22.80 7.01
C GLN A 61 -1.30 -23.62 8.04
N GLU A 62 -1.55 -23.37 9.32
CA GLU A 62 -0.92 -24.13 10.40
C GLU A 62 -1.26 -25.62 10.29
N SER A 63 -0.25 -26.46 10.04
CA SER A 63 -0.44 -27.90 10.13
C SER A 63 -0.64 -28.30 11.59
N LYS A 64 -1.55 -29.25 11.86
CA LYS A 64 -1.76 -29.85 13.19
C LYS A 64 -0.47 -30.39 13.84
N ASN A 65 0.58 -30.61 13.06
CA ASN A 65 1.86 -31.16 13.52
C ASN A 65 2.86 -30.08 13.99
N GLN A 66 2.61 -28.78 13.78
CA GLN A 66 3.50 -27.68 14.22
C GLN A 66 2.72 -26.43 14.68
N PRO A 67 2.04 -26.48 15.84
CA PRO A 67 1.14 -25.43 16.34
C PRO A 67 1.81 -24.11 16.80
N HIS A 68 3.08 -23.88 16.46
CA HIS A 68 3.85 -22.69 16.86
C HIS A 68 4.66 -22.07 15.72
N ARG A 69 4.40 -22.45 14.46
CA ARG A 69 4.99 -21.77 13.30
C ARG A 69 3.92 -20.89 12.66
N ARG A 70 4.08 -19.57 12.79
CA ARG A 70 3.37 -18.64 11.91
C ARG A 70 3.74 -19.00 10.47
N GLY A 71 2.72 -19.28 9.67
CA GLY A 71 2.86 -19.74 8.30
C GLY A 71 3.71 -18.81 7.43
N GLU A 72 4.48 -19.42 6.53
CA GLU A 72 5.26 -18.70 5.53
C GLU A 72 4.36 -18.23 4.38
N TYR A 73 4.63 -17.05 3.82
CA TYR A 73 3.93 -16.56 2.62
C TYR A 73 4.61 -17.13 1.38
N ASN A 74 3.86 -17.90 0.59
CA ASN A 74 4.34 -18.54 -0.64
C ASN A 74 3.58 -18.00 -1.84
N VAL A 75 4.22 -18.00 -3.02
CA VAL A 75 3.59 -17.49 -4.25
C VAL A 75 2.32 -18.29 -4.52
N TYR A 76 1.21 -17.58 -4.61
CA TYR A 76 -0.13 -18.11 -4.83
C TYR A 76 -0.62 -17.81 -6.25
N SER A 77 -0.35 -16.62 -6.76
CA SER A 77 -0.67 -16.25 -8.14
C SER A 77 0.25 -15.14 -8.64
N THR A 78 0.62 -15.18 -9.91
CA THR A 78 1.34 -14.10 -10.60
C THR A 78 0.64 -13.82 -11.93
N PHE A 79 0.41 -12.55 -12.23
CA PHE A 79 -0.19 -12.14 -13.50
C PHE A 79 0.26 -10.75 -13.93
N GLN A 80 0.27 -10.52 -15.24
CA GLN A 80 0.48 -9.18 -15.82
C GLN A 80 -0.81 -8.37 -15.64
N SER A 81 -0.76 -7.32 -14.83
CA SER A 81 -1.92 -6.47 -14.58
C SER A 81 -2.05 -5.38 -15.64
N HIS A 82 -0.95 -4.68 -15.92
CA HIS A 82 -0.91 -3.57 -16.87
C HIS A 82 0.23 -3.78 -17.85
N GLU A 83 0.07 -3.30 -19.07
CA GLU A 83 1.11 -3.30 -20.10
C GLU A 83 1.34 -1.84 -20.52
N PRO A 84 2.53 -1.50 -21.04
CA PRO A 84 2.79 -0.14 -21.49
C PRO A 84 1.79 0.26 -22.57
N GLU A 85 1.18 1.43 -22.40
CA GLU A 85 0.24 2.01 -23.36
C GLU A 85 0.80 3.34 -23.89
N PHE A 86 0.39 3.76 -25.09
CA PHE A 86 0.83 5.04 -25.66
C PHE A 86 -0.36 5.84 -26.16
N ASP A 87 -0.54 7.05 -25.64
CA ASP A 87 -1.50 8.02 -26.16
C ASP A 87 -0.86 8.79 -27.32
N TYR A 88 -1.12 8.34 -28.55
CA TYR A 88 -0.58 8.97 -29.77
C TYR A 88 -1.02 10.43 -29.95
N LEU A 89 -2.20 10.80 -29.47
CA LEU A 89 -2.73 12.16 -29.65
C LEU A 89 -2.00 13.14 -28.73
N LYS A 90 -1.65 12.70 -27.52
CA LYS A 90 -0.89 13.50 -26.55
C LYS A 90 0.62 13.25 -26.62
N SER A 91 1.05 12.27 -27.40
CA SER A 91 2.43 11.78 -27.43
C SER A 91 2.94 11.46 -26.02
N LEU A 92 2.11 10.77 -25.24
CA LEU A 92 2.36 10.44 -23.85
C LEU A 92 2.43 8.93 -23.69
N GLU A 93 3.56 8.45 -23.17
CA GLU A 93 3.70 7.07 -22.70
C GLU A 93 2.97 6.91 -21.36
N ILE A 94 2.21 5.83 -21.25
CA ILE A 94 1.51 5.44 -20.03
C ILE A 94 2.24 4.22 -19.50
N GLU A 95 2.99 4.43 -18.42
CA GLU A 95 3.74 3.36 -17.74
C GLU A 95 2.79 2.26 -17.23
N GLU A 96 3.27 1.02 -17.30
CA GLU A 96 2.60 -0.15 -16.73
C GLU A 96 2.74 -0.24 -15.21
N LYS A 97 3.61 0.57 -14.60
CA LYS A 97 3.87 0.59 -13.16
C LYS A 97 2.59 0.57 -12.33
N ILE A 98 2.51 -0.37 -11.40
CA ILE A 98 1.38 -0.46 -10.48
C ILE A 98 1.54 0.58 -9.37
N ASN A 99 0.69 1.59 -9.34
CA ASN A 99 0.72 2.64 -8.33
C ASN A 99 0.12 2.20 -6.99
N LYS A 100 -1.02 1.50 -7.02
CA LYS A 100 -1.73 1.02 -5.82
C LYS A 100 -2.49 -0.28 -6.09
N ILE A 101 -2.61 -1.09 -5.05
CA ILE A 101 -3.51 -2.25 -4.98
C ILE A 101 -4.46 -2.06 -3.81
N ARG A 102 -5.75 -2.38 -3.99
CA ARG A 102 -6.73 -2.45 -2.90
C ARG A 102 -7.57 -3.70 -3.03
N TRP A 103 -7.63 -4.50 -1.96
CA TRP A 103 -8.50 -5.66 -1.91
C TRP A 103 -9.96 -5.23 -1.74
N LEU A 104 -10.87 -6.00 -2.33
CA LEU A 104 -12.28 -5.93 -1.99
C LEU A 104 -12.56 -6.92 -0.86
N PRO A 105 -13.55 -6.65 0.01
CA PRO A 105 -14.04 -7.63 0.96
C PRO A 105 -14.52 -8.89 0.26
N GLN A 106 -14.19 -10.05 0.82
CA GLN A 106 -14.51 -11.34 0.21
C GLN A 106 -16.03 -11.63 0.31
N GLN A 107 -16.68 -11.80 -0.84
CA GLN A 107 -18.12 -12.12 -0.93
C GLN A 107 -18.41 -13.59 -1.24
N ASN A 108 -17.44 -14.30 -1.82
CA ASN A 108 -17.56 -15.70 -2.19
C ASN A 108 -16.17 -16.37 -2.16
N ALA A 109 -16.05 -17.59 -2.68
CA ALA A 109 -14.78 -18.32 -2.70
C ALA A 109 -13.67 -17.63 -3.52
N ALA A 110 -14.02 -16.70 -4.43
CA ALA A 110 -13.05 -15.94 -5.18
C ALA A 110 -12.64 -14.65 -4.44
N TYR A 111 -11.39 -14.26 -4.64
CA TYR A 111 -10.86 -12.99 -4.16
C TYR A 111 -10.91 -11.94 -5.26
N PHE A 112 -11.08 -10.69 -4.86
CA PHE A 112 -11.14 -9.56 -5.78
C PHE A 112 -10.21 -8.46 -5.31
N LEU A 113 -9.49 -7.85 -6.24
CA LEU A 113 -8.64 -6.70 -5.98
C LEU A 113 -8.73 -5.69 -7.12
N LEU A 114 -8.56 -4.42 -6.79
CA LEU A 114 -8.28 -3.35 -7.72
C LEU A 114 -6.77 -3.18 -7.84
N SER A 115 -6.29 -2.98 -9.05
CA SER A 115 -4.94 -2.46 -9.35
C SER A 115 -5.05 -1.25 -10.25
N THR A 116 -4.16 -0.28 -10.09
CA THR A 116 -4.13 0.92 -10.93
C THR A 116 -2.71 1.28 -11.34
N ASN A 117 -2.57 1.77 -12.57
CA ASN A 117 -1.42 2.58 -12.99
C ASN A 117 -1.85 4.06 -13.03
N ASP A 118 -1.15 4.89 -13.79
CA ASP A 118 -1.41 6.33 -13.89
C ASP A 118 -2.76 6.71 -14.52
N LYS A 119 -3.39 5.82 -15.31
CA LYS A 119 -4.58 6.18 -16.13
C LYS A 119 -5.75 5.21 -16.00
N THR A 120 -5.49 3.97 -15.61
CA THR A 120 -6.47 2.88 -15.71
C THR A 120 -6.51 2.06 -14.43
N VAL A 121 -7.71 1.88 -13.88
CA VAL A 121 -7.98 0.95 -12.77
C VAL A 121 -8.53 -0.35 -13.36
N LYS A 122 -8.07 -1.51 -12.88
CA LYS A 122 -8.57 -2.84 -13.28
C LYS A 122 -9.07 -3.61 -12.07
N LEU A 123 -10.25 -4.22 -12.18
CA LEU A 123 -10.78 -5.16 -11.20
C LEU A 123 -10.40 -6.59 -11.61
N TRP A 124 -9.63 -7.24 -10.77
CA TRP A 124 -9.17 -8.61 -10.94
C TRP A 124 -9.98 -9.58 -10.07
N LYS A 125 -10.29 -10.74 -10.63
CA LYS A 125 -10.83 -11.90 -9.89
C LYS A 125 -9.77 -12.99 -9.84
N VAL A 126 -9.46 -13.44 -8.64
CA VAL A 126 -8.55 -14.56 -8.37
C VAL A 126 -9.37 -15.70 -7.80
N SER A 127 -9.43 -16.82 -8.50
CA SER A 127 -10.23 -17.99 -8.09
C SER A 127 -9.45 -19.28 -8.20
N GLU A 128 -9.72 -20.18 -7.27
CA GLU A 128 -9.21 -21.55 -7.28
C GLU A 128 -10.11 -22.45 -8.12
N ARG A 129 -9.48 -23.35 -8.87
CA ARG A 129 -10.15 -24.40 -9.65
C ARG A 129 -9.47 -25.75 -9.40
N ASP A 130 -10.24 -26.67 -8.85
CA ASP A 130 -9.83 -28.04 -8.51
C ASP A 130 -10.51 -29.11 -9.40
N LYS A 131 -11.31 -28.68 -10.39
CA LYS A 131 -12.07 -29.55 -11.29
C LYS A 131 -11.98 -29.08 -12.73
N ARG A 132 -11.97 -30.04 -13.66
CA ARG A 132 -12.04 -29.80 -15.11
C ARG A 132 -13.13 -30.64 -15.78
N PRO A 133 -13.77 -30.13 -16.84
CA PRO A 133 -14.70 -30.92 -17.64
C PRO A 133 -13.95 -31.95 -18.50
N GLU A 134 -14.42 -33.20 -18.49
CA GLU A 134 -13.93 -34.29 -19.34
C GLU A 134 -15.09 -35.01 -20.04
N GLY A 135 -14.81 -35.74 -21.12
CA GLY A 135 -15.82 -36.50 -21.87
C GLY A 135 -16.53 -35.71 -22.96
N TYR A 136 -15.80 -34.89 -23.72
CA TYR A 136 -16.32 -34.19 -24.89
C TYR A 136 -16.72 -35.16 -26.02
N ASN A 137 -17.77 -34.83 -26.77
CA ASN A 137 -18.21 -35.69 -27.89
C ASN A 137 -17.22 -35.69 -29.06
N LEU A 138 -16.66 -34.52 -29.37
CA LEU A 138 -15.81 -34.29 -30.54
C LEU A 138 -14.31 -34.36 -30.24
N LYS A 139 -13.92 -34.60 -28.98
CA LYS A 139 -12.51 -34.72 -28.59
C LYS A 139 -12.31 -35.98 -27.75
N ASP A 140 -11.23 -36.73 -28.01
CA ASP A 140 -10.81 -37.83 -27.12
C ASP A 140 -10.10 -37.28 -25.86
N GLU A 141 -9.67 -38.17 -24.96
CA GLU A 141 -9.03 -37.77 -23.68
C GLU A 141 -7.68 -37.07 -23.92
N GLU A 142 -7.04 -37.33 -25.06
CA GLU A 142 -5.82 -36.67 -25.53
C GLU A 142 -6.09 -35.34 -26.26
N GLY A 143 -7.36 -34.93 -26.38
CA GLY A 143 -7.79 -33.67 -26.99
C GLY A 143 -7.83 -33.67 -28.53
N ARG A 144 -7.63 -34.82 -29.17
CA ARG A 144 -7.68 -34.97 -30.63
C ARG A 144 -9.12 -35.00 -31.10
N LEU A 145 -9.34 -34.44 -32.30
CA LEU A 145 -10.66 -34.41 -32.89
C LEU A 145 -11.12 -35.83 -33.24
N ARG A 146 -12.31 -36.19 -32.77
CA ARG A 146 -12.99 -37.44 -33.14
C ARG A 146 -13.76 -37.22 -34.43
N ASP A 147 -13.75 -38.22 -35.31
CA ASP A 147 -14.57 -38.21 -36.52
C ASP A 147 -16.06 -38.17 -36.12
N PRO A 148 -16.82 -37.14 -36.56
CA PRO A 148 -18.25 -37.04 -36.25
C PRO A 148 -19.07 -38.26 -36.66
N SER A 149 -18.66 -38.97 -37.72
CA SER A 149 -19.34 -40.17 -38.20
C SER A 149 -19.23 -41.38 -37.25
N MET A 150 -18.25 -41.36 -36.33
CA MET A 150 -18.03 -42.39 -35.30
C MET A 150 -18.82 -42.14 -34.01
N ILE A 151 -19.57 -41.03 -33.92
CA ILE A 151 -20.31 -40.66 -32.72
C ILE A 151 -21.70 -41.30 -32.78
N THR A 152 -21.85 -42.41 -32.07
CA THR A 152 -23.11 -43.16 -32.02
C THR A 152 -24.06 -42.70 -30.91
N VAL A 153 -23.54 -42.04 -29.87
CA VAL A 153 -24.30 -41.53 -28.72
C VAL A 153 -23.70 -40.21 -28.24
N LEU A 154 -24.55 -39.21 -28.00
CA LEU A 154 -24.15 -37.96 -27.39
C LEU A 154 -24.02 -38.10 -25.86
N ARG A 155 -22.97 -37.51 -25.31
CA ARG A 155 -22.66 -37.48 -23.88
C ARG A 155 -22.54 -36.03 -23.40
N VAL A 156 -22.82 -35.82 -22.13
CA VAL A 156 -22.59 -34.53 -21.45
C VAL A 156 -21.26 -34.62 -20.70
N PRO A 157 -20.38 -33.60 -20.81
CA PRO A 157 -19.13 -33.58 -20.05
C PRO A 157 -19.36 -33.67 -18.55
N VAL A 158 -18.47 -34.38 -17.85
CA VAL A 158 -18.52 -34.55 -16.39
C VAL A 158 -17.31 -33.87 -15.77
N LEU A 159 -17.51 -33.22 -14.62
CA LEU A 159 -16.41 -32.62 -13.87
C LEU A 159 -15.59 -33.70 -13.17
N ARG A 160 -14.28 -33.70 -13.43
CA ARG A 160 -13.30 -34.58 -12.79
C ARG A 160 -12.34 -33.76 -11.93
N PRO A 161 -11.90 -34.29 -10.77
CA PRO A 161 -10.86 -33.65 -9.97
C PRO A 161 -9.59 -33.41 -10.77
N MET A 162 -8.93 -32.28 -10.53
CA MET A 162 -7.61 -31.92 -11.06
C MET A 162 -6.77 -31.28 -9.94
N ASP A 163 -5.48 -31.13 -10.19
CA ASP A 163 -4.61 -30.37 -9.29
C ASP A 163 -5.12 -28.93 -9.15
N LEU A 164 -5.04 -28.40 -7.93
CA LEU A 164 -5.50 -27.05 -7.60
C LEU A 164 -4.77 -26.03 -8.48
N MET A 165 -5.54 -25.27 -9.25
CA MET A 165 -5.02 -24.23 -10.11
C MET A 165 -5.63 -22.89 -9.73
N VAL A 166 -4.80 -21.86 -9.61
CA VAL A 166 -5.23 -20.49 -9.31
C VAL A 166 -5.26 -19.70 -10.60
N GLU A 167 -6.41 -19.12 -10.94
CA GLU A 167 -6.59 -18.30 -12.13
C GLU A 167 -6.90 -16.85 -11.72
N ALA A 168 -6.11 -15.91 -12.23
CA ALA A 168 -6.38 -14.48 -12.15
C ALA A 168 -6.94 -13.97 -13.48
N THR A 169 -8.11 -13.34 -13.45
CA THR A 169 -8.80 -12.84 -14.65
C THR A 169 -9.20 -11.38 -14.49
N PRO A 170 -8.96 -10.52 -15.49
CA PRO A 170 -9.44 -9.15 -15.47
C PRO A 170 -10.95 -9.18 -15.69
N ARG A 171 -11.72 -8.74 -14.70
CA ARG A 171 -13.19 -8.68 -14.78
C ARG A 171 -13.64 -7.40 -15.45
N ARG A 172 -13.02 -6.28 -15.09
CA ARG A 172 -13.42 -4.94 -15.51
C ARG A 172 -12.23 -4.01 -15.62
N VAL A 173 -12.34 -3.05 -16.52
CA VAL A 173 -11.34 -2.02 -16.78
C VAL A 173 -12.04 -0.67 -16.74
N PHE A 174 -11.62 0.20 -15.83
CA PHE A 174 -12.13 1.56 -15.64
C PHE A 174 -11.06 2.52 -16.15
N ALA A 175 -11.28 3.07 -17.34
CA ALA A 175 -10.31 3.87 -18.07
C ALA A 175 -10.90 5.22 -18.51
N ASN A 176 -10.05 6.12 -19.00
CA ASN A 176 -10.43 7.38 -19.66
C ASN A 176 -11.21 8.39 -18.79
N ALA A 177 -11.15 8.28 -17.46
CA ALA A 177 -11.75 9.25 -16.55
C ALA A 177 -10.76 10.25 -15.94
N HIS A 178 -9.46 9.94 -15.99
CA HIS A 178 -8.42 10.75 -15.38
C HIS A 178 -7.58 11.46 -16.44
N THR A 179 -7.41 12.77 -16.25
CA THR A 179 -6.54 13.56 -17.11
C THR A 179 -5.10 13.51 -16.60
N TYR A 180 -4.92 13.48 -15.27
CA TYR A 180 -3.63 13.50 -14.58
C TYR A 180 -3.26 12.10 -14.04
N HIS A 181 -2.20 11.98 -13.23
CA HIS A 181 -1.73 10.68 -12.76
C HIS A 181 -2.55 10.20 -11.56
N ILE A 182 -3.13 9.01 -11.64
CA ILE A 182 -3.87 8.41 -10.51
C ILE A 182 -2.88 8.12 -9.38
N ASN A 183 -3.07 8.79 -8.23
CA ASN A 183 -2.26 8.60 -7.04
C ASN A 183 -2.96 7.70 -5.99
N SER A 184 -4.29 7.60 -6.02
CA SER A 184 -5.07 6.88 -5.01
C SER A 184 -6.24 6.10 -5.59
N ILE A 185 -6.51 4.94 -5.00
CA ILE A 185 -7.77 4.20 -5.10
C ILE A 185 -8.20 3.78 -3.69
N SER A 186 -9.49 3.85 -3.42
CA SER A 186 -10.06 3.48 -2.12
C SER A 186 -11.46 2.90 -2.29
N VAL A 187 -11.71 1.74 -1.68
CA VAL A 187 -13.00 1.03 -1.73
C VAL A 187 -13.92 1.64 -0.68
N ASN A 188 -15.19 1.85 -1.04
CA ASN A 188 -16.18 2.37 -0.11
C ASN A 188 -16.72 1.23 0.79
N SER A 189 -17.15 1.59 2.00
CA SER A 189 -17.80 0.70 2.96
C SER A 189 -19.22 0.27 2.56
N ASP A 190 -19.74 0.77 1.42
CA ASP A 190 -21.03 0.38 0.85
C ASP A 190 -20.97 -0.92 0.02
N TYR A 191 -19.78 -1.47 -0.24
CA TYR A 191 -19.54 -2.67 -1.06
C TYR A 191 -19.97 -2.55 -2.53
N GLU A 192 -20.30 -1.35 -3.00
CA GLU A 192 -20.82 -1.11 -4.35
C GLU A 192 -19.96 -0.09 -5.11
N THR A 193 -19.35 0.85 -4.40
CA THR A 193 -18.58 1.93 -4.99
C THR A 193 -17.12 1.95 -4.54
N TYR A 194 -16.30 2.64 -5.33
CA TYR A 194 -14.94 3.00 -4.97
C TYR A 194 -14.60 4.36 -5.59
N MET A 195 -13.53 4.98 -5.12
CA MET A 195 -13.02 6.21 -5.72
C MET A 195 -11.62 6.05 -6.25
N SER A 196 -11.29 6.86 -7.26
CA SER A 196 -9.94 7.07 -7.74
C SER A 196 -9.62 8.57 -7.77
N ALA A 197 -8.43 8.94 -7.32
CA ALA A 197 -7.97 10.32 -7.28
C ALA A 197 -6.73 10.49 -8.16
N ASP A 198 -6.71 11.57 -8.95
CA ASP A 198 -5.52 12.08 -9.61
C ASP A 198 -5.05 13.39 -8.95
N ASP A 199 -4.11 14.08 -9.59
CA ASP A 199 -3.50 15.30 -9.04
C ASP A 199 -4.51 16.45 -8.82
N LEU A 200 -5.67 16.47 -9.48
CA LEU A 200 -6.65 17.57 -9.37
C LEU A 200 -8.10 17.11 -9.18
N ARG A 201 -8.40 15.83 -9.38
CA ARG A 201 -9.77 15.31 -9.42
C ARG A 201 -9.93 14.02 -8.64
N ILE A 202 -11.11 13.85 -8.05
CA ILE A 202 -11.56 12.59 -7.45
C ILE A 202 -12.84 12.14 -8.15
N ASN A 203 -12.83 10.91 -8.65
CA ASN A 203 -13.95 10.29 -9.35
C ASN A 203 -14.50 9.12 -8.53
N LEU A 204 -15.82 9.05 -8.41
CA LEU A 204 -16.58 7.94 -7.84
C LEU A 204 -17.02 6.98 -8.94
N TRP A 205 -16.89 5.69 -8.67
CA TRP A 205 -17.21 4.60 -9.58
C TRP A 205 -18.13 3.60 -8.90
N ASN A 206 -18.98 2.96 -9.69
CA ASN A 206 -19.67 1.74 -9.30
C ASN A 206 -18.86 0.54 -9.84
N PHE A 207 -18.68 -0.51 -9.04
CA PHE A 207 -17.93 -1.69 -9.47
C PHE A 207 -18.50 -2.34 -10.73
N GLU A 208 -19.77 -2.15 -11.04
CA GLU A 208 -20.43 -2.77 -12.19
C GLU A 208 -20.48 -1.90 -13.45
N ILE A 209 -20.11 -0.63 -13.36
CA ILE A 209 -20.25 0.35 -14.43
C ILE A 209 -18.87 0.90 -14.80
N THR A 210 -18.39 0.57 -16.01
CA THR A 210 -17.03 0.92 -16.47
C THR A 210 -16.98 2.10 -17.43
N ASN A 211 -18.12 2.48 -18.00
CA ASN A 211 -18.23 3.52 -19.03
C ASN A 211 -18.63 4.89 -18.47
N GLN A 212 -18.86 5.00 -17.16
CA GLN A 212 -19.24 6.23 -16.49
C GLN A 212 -18.56 6.30 -15.12
N SER A 213 -18.12 7.50 -14.76
CA SER A 213 -17.71 7.85 -13.41
C SER A 213 -18.30 9.21 -13.07
N PHE A 214 -18.47 9.48 -11.78
CA PHE A 214 -18.96 10.75 -11.30
C PHE A 214 -17.84 11.52 -10.62
N ASN A 215 -17.50 12.69 -11.15
CA ASN A 215 -16.50 13.55 -10.53
C ASN A 215 -17.10 14.20 -9.27
N ILE A 216 -16.53 13.89 -8.10
CA ILE A 216 -16.99 14.39 -6.80
C ILE A 216 -16.14 15.55 -6.27
N VAL A 217 -14.89 15.67 -6.73
CA VAL A 217 -13.99 16.78 -6.42
C VAL A 217 -13.24 17.19 -7.69
N ASP A 218 -13.20 18.49 -7.97
CA ASP A 218 -12.37 19.10 -9.01
C ASP A 218 -11.74 20.38 -8.45
N ILE A 219 -10.44 20.32 -8.13
CA ILE A 219 -9.67 21.49 -7.67
C ILE A 219 -8.90 22.15 -8.81
N LYS A 220 -9.16 21.77 -10.06
CA LYS A 220 -8.48 22.35 -11.22
C LYS A 220 -8.77 23.86 -11.30
N PRO A 221 -7.72 24.71 -11.32
CA PRO A 221 -7.91 26.15 -11.51
C PRO A 221 -8.39 26.45 -12.92
N ALA A 222 -9.08 27.59 -13.10
CA ALA A 222 -9.52 28.05 -14.42
C ALA A 222 -8.32 28.31 -15.34
N ASN A 223 -7.24 28.87 -14.80
CA ASN A 223 -5.95 29.01 -15.47
C ASN A 223 -4.94 28.03 -14.84
N MET A 224 -4.35 27.15 -15.64
CA MET A 224 -3.33 26.20 -15.16
C MET A 224 -2.05 26.89 -14.64
N GLU A 225 -1.78 28.13 -15.06
CA GLU A 225 -0.66 28.92 -14.52
C GLU A 225 -0.86 29.33 -13.05
N GLU A 226 -2.10 29.34 -12.57
CA GLU A 226 -2.46 29.63 -11.17
C GLU A 226 -2.48 28.38 -10.30
N LEU A 227 -1.98 27.24 -10.80
CA LEU A 227 -1.92 26.01 -10.04
C LEU A 227 -0.96 26.16 -8.85
N THR A 228 -1.52 26.13 -7.65
CA THR A 228 -0.73 26.20 -6.41
C THR A 228 -0.80 24.93 -5.57
N GLU A 229 -1.78 24.07 -5.80
CA GLU A 229 -2.08 22.95 -4.93
C GLU A 229 -2.53 21.74 -5.75
N VAL A 230 -2.03 20.55 -5.41
CA VAL A 230 -2.44 19.27 -6.00
C VAL A 230 -2.89 18.30 -4.92
N ILE A 231 -3.79 17.39 -5.27
CA ILE A 231 -4.21 16.25 -4.44
C ILE A 231 -3.08 15.22 -4.44
N THR A 232 -2.68 14.77 -3.25
CA THR A 232 -1.55 13.84 -3.11
C THR A 232 -1.97 12.45 -2.68
N ALA A 233 -3.02 12.34 -1.87
CA ALA A 233 -3.60 11.07 -1.44
C ALA A 233 -5.08 11.25 -1.11
N ALA A 234 -5.88 10.19 -1.25
CA ALA A 234 -7.29 10.17 -0.88
C ALA A 234 -7.73 8.79 -0.35
N GLU A 235 -8.58 8.78 0.68
CA GLU A 235 -9.09 7.53 1.28
C GLU A 235 -10.53 7.69 1.79
N PHE A 236 -11.36 6.65 1.60
CA PHE A 236 -12.69 6.55 2.21
C PHE A 236 -12.59 6.23 3.70
N HIS A 237 -13.56 6.71 4.46
CA HIS A 237 -13.69 6.32 5.86
C HIS A 237 -14.06 4.82 5.96
N PRO A 238 -13.41 4.04 6.86
CA PRO A 238 -13.58 2.59 6.91
C PRO A 238 -15.01 2.13 7.23
N HIS A 239 -15.80 2.96 7.92
CA HIS A 239 -17.16 2.62 8.38
C HIS A 239 -18.29 3.55 7.88
N HIS A 240 -17.95 4.66 7.24
CA HIS A 240 -18.93 5.70 6.90
C HIS A 240 -18.90 5.94 5.41
N CYS A 241 -19.91 5.41 4.71
CA CYS A 241 -19.92 5.36 3.25
C CYS A 241 -19.98 6.73 2.55
N ASN A 242 -20.35 7.77 3.29
CA ASN A 242 -20.45 9.14 2.81
C ASN A 242 -19.22 9.99 3.11
N THR A 243 -18.24 9.48 3.85
CA THR A 243 -17.10 10.26 4.34
C THR A 243 -15.81 9.80 3.67
N PHE A 244 -15.05 10.75 3.16
CA PHE A 244 -13.69 10.51 2.67
C PHE A 244 -12.80 11.71 2.97
N VAL A 245 -11.49 11.49 2.90
CA VAL A 245 -10.48 12.55 3.02
C VAL A 245 -9.62 12.60 1.78
N TYR A 246 -9.09 13.77 1.49
CA TYR A 246 -7.95 13.92 0.61
C TYR A 246 -6.95 14.91 1.20
N SER A 247 -5.67 14.63 0.98
CA SER A 247 -4.55 15.49 1.36
C SER A 247 -4.01 16.24 0.15
N SER A 248 -3.21 17.28 0.42
CA SER A 248 -2.60 18.07 -0.64
C SER A 248 -1.10 18.30 -0.49
N SER A 249 -0.51 18.81 -1.57
CA SER A 249 0.90 19.23 -1.62
C SER A 249 1.24 20.41 -0.72
N LYS A 250 0.23 21.07 -0.12
CA LYS A 250 0.40 22.18 0.84
C LYS A 250 0.31 21.74 2.31
N GLY A 251 0.23 20.43 2.56
CA GLY A 251 0.16 19.92 3.93
C GLY A 251 -1.20 20.04 4.59
N THR A 252 -2.27 20.15 3.80
CA THR A 252 -3.65 20.27 4.31
C THR A 252 -4.43 18.98 4.11
N ILE A 253 -5.42 18.74 4.96
CA ILE A 253 -6.35 17.59 4.84
C ILE A 253 -7.77 18.13 4.78
N ARG A 254 -8.52 17.68 3.79
CA ARG A 254 -9.94 18.02 3.62
C ARG A 254 -10.77 16.76 3.82
N LEU A 255 -11.68 16.82 4.79
CA LEU A 255 -12.69 15.78 5.00
C LEU A 255 -13.98 16.21 4.34
N CYS A 256 -14.51 15.37 3.47
CA CYS A 256 -15.73 15.62 2.72
C CYS A 256 -16.88 14.74 3.22
N ASP A 257 -18.10 15.28 3.16
CA ASP A 257 -19.34 14.53 3.43
C ASP A 257 -20.25 14.57 2.20
N MET A 258 -20.36 13.43 1.52
CA MET A 258 -21.13 13.23 0.30
C MET A 258 -22.65 13.39 0.50
N ARG A 259 -23.15 13.44 1.75
CA ARG A 259 -24.57 13.72 2.03
C ARG A 259 -24.89 15.21 1.96
N THR A 260 -23.89 16.07 2.16
CA THR A 260 -24.10 17.52 2.22
C THR A 260 -24.39 18.09 0.84
N ALA A 261 -23.70 17.60 -0.19
CA ALA A 261 -23.86 18.01 -1.56
C ALA A 261 -23.41 16.90 -2.51
N ALA A 262 -24.00 16.86 -3.71
CA ALA A 262 -23.58 15.93 -4.76
C ALA A 262 -22.13 16.18 -5.20
N LEU A 263 -21.74 17.45 -5.30
CA LEU A 263 -20.35 17.86 -5.50
C LEU A 263 -19.75 18.17 -4.13
N CYS A 264 -18.59 17.59 -3.83
CA CYS A 264 -17.84 17.85 -2.60
C CYS A 264 -16.91 19.06 -2.77
N ASP A 265 -17.42 20.13 -3.39
CA ASP A 265 -16.71 21.39 -3.66
C ASP A 265 -16.40 22.17 -2.38
N ARG A 266 -17.21 21.97 -1.33
CA ARG A 266 -16.94 22.38 0.04
C ARG A 266 -16.56 21.17 0.90
N HIS A 267 -15.42 21.27 1.57
CA HIS A 267 -15.05 20.29 2.59
C HIS A 267 -15.93 20.49 3.83
N ALA A 268 -16.29 19.39 4.49
CA ALA A 268 -17.01 19.41 5.76
C ALA A 268 -16.09 19.87 6.90
N LYS A 269 -14.81 19.43 6.87
CA LYS A 269 -13.77 19.83 7.82
C LYS A 269 -12.45 20.07 7.12
N PHE A 270 -11.66 20.97 7.67
CA PHE A 270 -10.34 21.36 7.16
C PHE A 270 -9.30 21.23 8.27
N PHE A 271 -8.34 20.32 8.10
CA PHE A 271 -7.29 20.11 9.07
C PHE A 271 -6.01 20.78 8.56
N GLU A 272 -5.50 21.69 9.36
CA GLU A 272 -4.30 22.46 9.09
C GLU A 272 -3.60 22.76 10.42
N GLU A 273 -2.28 22.66 10.42
CA GLU A 273 -1.46 23.08 11.55
C GLU A 273 -0.94 24.48 11.26
N PRO A 274 -1.24 25.49 12.10
CA PRO A 274 -0.73 26.83 11.90
C PRO A 274 0.80 26.84 11.93
N GLU A 275 1.44 27.18 10.81
CA GLU A 275 2.88 27.41 10.78
C GLU A 275 3.22 28.80 11.31
N ASP A 276 4.19 28.87 12.22
CA ASP A 276 4.77 30.13 12.64
C ASP A 276 5.53 30.77 11.46
N PRO A 277 5.17 31.99 11.01
CA PRO A 277 5.84 32.66 9.90
C PRO A 277 7.35 32.80 10.09
N SER A 278 7.84 32.84 11.34
CA SER A 278 9.27 32.92 11.65
C SER A 278 10.05 31.63 11.35
N ASN A 279 9.36 30.49 11.30
CA ASN A 279 9.94 29.18 10.98
C ASN A 279 9.80 28.82 9.49
N ARG A 280 9.17 29.69 8.69
CA ARG A 280 8.93 29.45 7.28
C ARG A 280 10.22 29.64 6.48
N SER A 281 10.66 28.56 5.85
CA SER A 281 11.79 28.53 4.93
C SER A 281 11.31 28.18 3.53
N PHE A 282 12.16 28.34 2.51
CA PHE A 282 11.88 27.85 1.16
C PHE A 282 11.47 26.37 1.16
N PHE A 283 12.15 25.55 1.97
CA PHE A 283 11.88 24.12 2.06
C PHE A 283 10.59 23.77 2.82
N SER A 284 10.01 24.69 3.60
CA SER A 284 8.83 24.41 4.42
C SER A 284 7.64 23.96 3.57
N GLU A 285 7.41 24.58 2.42
CA GLU A 285 6.33 24.19 1.51
C GLU A 285 6.60 22.83 0.84
N ILE A 286 7.87 22.52 0.54
CA ILE A 286 8.24 21.25 -0.08
C ILE A 286 8.05 20.09 0.90
N ILE A 287 8.54 20.24 2.14
CA ILE A 287 8.52 19.16 3.14
C ILE A 287 7.16 19.02 3.85
N SER A 288 6.28 20.02 3.76
CA SER A 288 4.90 19.95 4.30
C SER A 288 3.95 19.19 3.40
N SER A 289 4.31 18.96 2.13
CA SER A 289 3.54 18.11 1.20
C SER A 289 3.27 16.74 1.83
N ILE A 290 1.98 16.41 1.98
CA ILE A 290 1.57 15.11 2.52
C ILE A 290 1.72 14.07 1.41
N SER A 291 2.48 13.01 1.70
CA SER A 291 2.72 11.90 0.78
C SER A 291 1.73 10.75 0.92
N ASP A 292 1.12 10.58 2.10
CA ASP A 292 0.15 9.52 2.38
C ASP A 292 -0.82 9.94 3.49
N VAL A 293 -2.08 9.49 3.38
CA VAL A 293 -3.15 9.74 4.34
C VAL A 293 -3.86 8.44 4.65
N LYS A 294 -4.02 8.13 5.94
CA LYS A 294 -4.61 6.88 6.40
C LYS A 294 -5.56 7.03 7.56
N PHE A 295 -6.81 6.62 7.39
CA PHE A 295 -7.70 6.42 8.52
C PHE A 295 -7.18 5.30 9.43
N SER A 296 -7.32 5.51 10.75
CA SER A 296 -7.19 4.42 11.72
C SER A 296 -8.31 3.39 11.51
N HIS A 297 -8.10 2.13 11.86
CA HIS A 297 -9.11 1.07 11.73
C HIS A 297 -10.38 1.37 12.53
N SER A 298 -10.26 2.07 13.66
CA SER A 298 -11.39 2.56 14.46
C SER A 298 -12.19 3.68 13.78
N GLY A 299 -11.68 4.29 12.72
CA GLY A 299 -12.27 5.45 12.03
C GLY A 299 -12.13 6.78 12.80
N ARG A 300 -11.60 6.79 14.02
CA ARG A 300 -11.55 8.00 14.85
C ARG A 300 -10.41 8.96 14.47
N TYR A 301 -9.31 8.43 13.96
CA TYR A 301 -8.09 9.19 13.71
C TYR A 301 -7.72 9.18 12.22
N ILE A 302 -7.03 10.23 11.79
CA ILE A 302 -6.34 10.30 10.50
C ILE A 302 -4.84 10.34 10.79
N MET A 303 -4.06 9.52 10.09
CA MET A 303 -2.61 9.62 10.05
C MET A 303 -2.18 10.26 8.75
N THR A 304 -1.19 11.15 8.82
CA THR A 304 -0.55 11.75 7.65
C THR A 304 0.95 11.61 7.72
N ARG A 305 1.57 11.32 6.58
CA ARG A 305 3.03 11.33 6.40
C ARG A 305 3.44 12.50 5.53
N ASP A 306 4.15 13.46 6.11
CA ASP A 306 4.93 14.45 5.34
C ASP A 306 6.38 13.98 5.22
N TYR A 307 7.29 14.79 4.66
CA TYR A 307 8.65 14.33 4.41
C TYR A 307 9.36 13.89 5.71
N LEU A 308 9.33 14.75 6.75
CA LEU A 308 10.11 14.54 7.98
C LEU A 308 9.33 13.85 9.10
N THR A 309 8.00 13.90 9.08
CA THR A 309 7.15 13.56 10.22
C THR A 309 5.96 12.69 9.86
N VAL A 310 5.50 11.93 10.85
CA VAL A 310 4.16 11.33 10.85
C VAL A 310 3.31 12.03 11.90
N LYS A 311 2.11 12.45 11.53
CA LYS A 311 1.16 13.14 12.41
C LYS A 311 -0.13 12.34 12.54
N VAL A 312 -0.71 12.34 13.74
CA VAL A 312 -2.03 11.76 14.02
C VAL A 312 -2.99 12.88 14.37
N TRP A 313 -4.14 12.90 13.73
CA TRP A 313 -5.21 13.87 13.90
C TRP A 313 -6.44 13.15 14.48
N ASP A 314 -7.11 13.76 15.45
CA ASP A 314 -8.45 13.33 15.86
C ASP A 314 -9.46 14.01 14.95
N LEU A 315 -10.45 13.28 14.43
CA LEU A 315 -11.49 13.85 13.57
C LEU A 315 -12.27 15.01 14.20
N ASN A 316 -12.21 15.16 15.52
CA ASN A 316 -12.85 16.23 16.26
C ASN A 316 -11.91 17.41 16.61
N MET A 317 -10.63 17.36 16.23
CA MET A 317 -9.65 18.42 16.47
C MET A 317 -8.95 18.79 15.15
N GLU A 318 -9.47 19.81 14.48
CA GLU A 318 -9.04 20.24 13.15
C GLU A 318 -7.79 21.13 13.15
N ASN A 319 -7.57 21.85 14.26
CA ASN A 319 -6.59 22.93 14.33
C ASN A 319 -5.15 22.50 14.64
N ARG A 320 -4.93 21.22 14.97
CA ARG A 320 -3.60 20.65 15.21
C ARG A 320 -3.66 19.12 15.29
N PRO A 321 -2.56 18.42 14.98
CA PRO A 321 -2.44 17.00 15.28
C PRO A 321 -2.42 16.77 16.80
N ILE A 322 -2.93 15.62 17.23
CA ILE A 322 -2.86 15.17 18.62
C ILE A 322 -1.51 14.53 18.96
N GLU A 323 -0.80 14.01 17.95
CA GLU A 323 0.50 13.35 18.09
C GLU A 323 1.36 13.65 16.86
N THR A 324 2.64 13.97 17.06
CA THR A 324 3.61 14.24 15.99
C THR A 324 4.90 13.45 16.26
N TYR A 325 5.33 12.66 15.28
CA TYR A 325 6.47 11.76 15.34
C TYR A 325 7.55 12.17 14.34
N GLN A 326 8.76 12.40 14.83
CA GLN A 326 9.90 12.73 13.98
C GLN A 326 10.49 11.46 13.37
N VAL A 327 10.40 11.31 12.05
CA VAL A 327 10.88 10.10 11.36
C VAL A 327 12.39 10.16 11.19
N HIS A 328 12.89 11.21 10.57
CA HIS A 328 14.31 11.34 10.28
C HIS A 328 14.75 12.79 10.30
N ASP A 329 14.44 13.49 11.40
CA ASP A 329 14.81 14.89 11.62
C ASP A 329 16.32 15.16 11.53
N TYR A 330 17.15 14.12 11.68
CA TYR A 330 18.58 14.17 11.40
C TYR A 330 18.93 14.55 9.94
N LEU A 331 17.95 14.52 9.01
CA LEU A 331 18.09 14.96 7.62
C LEU A 331 17.78 16.45 7.42
N ARG A 332 17.30 17.18 8.44
CA ARG A 332 16.92 18.59 8.32
C ARG A 332 18.09 19.48 7.87
N SER A 333 19.31 19.16 8.28
CA SER A 333 20.52 19.86 7.83
C SER A 333 20.97 19.49 6.40
N LYS A 334 20.37 18.46 5.81
CA LYS A 334 20.69 17.93 4.47
C LYS A 334 19.65 18.28 3.40
N LEU A 335 18.60 19.05 3.75
CA LEU A 335 17.49 19.37 2.83
C LEU A 335 17.95 19.95 1.49
N CYS A 336 18.98 20.79 1.47
CA CYS A 336 19.53 21.34 0.24
C CYS A 336 20.09 20.23 -0.68
N SER A 337 20.89 19.31 -0.14
CA SER A 337 21.44 18.18 -0.90
C SER A 337 20.36 17.17 -1.32
N LEU A 338 19.32 17.00 -0.50
CA LEU A 338 18.18 16.13 -0.81
C LEU A 338 17.30 16.71 -1.92
N TYR A 339 17.22 18.05 -2.00
CA TYR A 339 16.56 18.75 -3.09
C TYR A 339 17.36 18.65 -4.39
N GLU A 340 18.68 18.80 -4.35
CA GLU A 340 19.54 18.67 -5.54
C GLU A 340 19.51 17.27 -6.18
N ASN A 341 19.24 16.22 -5.39
CA ASN A 341 19.18 14.84 -5.84
C ASN A 341 17.75 14.29 -5.92
N ASP A 342 16.73 15.16 -5.92
CA ASP A 342 15.28 14.84 -6.00
C ASP A 342 14.73 13.92 -4.88
N CYS A 343 15.55 13.50 -3.91
CA CYS A 343 15.15 12.64 -2.80
C CYS A 343 14.09 13.32 -1.92
N ILE A 344 14.09 14.65 -1.83
CA ILE A 344 13.08 15.39 -1.08
C ILE A 344 11.64 15.18 -1.57
N PHE A 345 11.47 14.69 -2.81
CA PHE A 345 10.17 14.39 -3.41
C PHE A 345 9.74 12.92 -3.25
N ASP A 346 10.53 12.11 -2.54
CA ASP A 346 10.17 10.74 -2.23
C ASP A 346 8.88 10.67 -1.39
N LYS A 347 7.91 9.88 -1.87
CA LYS A 347 6.60 9.71 -1.23
C LYS A 347 6.62 8.46 -0.35
N PHE A 348 6.83 8.65 0.95
CA PHE A 348 6.84 7.58 1.94
C PHE A 348 5.41 7.24 2.39
N GLU A 349 5.07 5.95 2.43
CA GLU A 349 3.80 5.49 2.98
C GLU A 349 3.87 5.29 4.51
N CYS A 350 2.71 5.27 5.14
CA CYS A 350 2.57 5.00 6.56
C CYS A 350 1.42 4.03 6.83
N VAL A 351 1.57 3.17 7.84
CA VAL A 351 0.57 2.15 8.17
C VAL A 351 0.34 2.01 9.66
N TRP A 352 -0.90 1.72 10.01
CA TRP A 352 -1.34 1.36 11.36
C TRP A 352 -1.13 -0.13 11.61
N ASN A 353 -0.84 -0.52 12.85
CA ASN A 353 -1.10 -1.89 13.28
C ASN A 353 -2.62 -2.12 13.43
N GLY A 354 -3.04 -3.39 13.52
CA GLY A 354 -4.46 -3.75 13.60
C GLY A 354 -5.26 -3.19 14.79
N SER A 355 -4.58 -2.63 15.80
CA SER A 355 -5.21 -2.03 16.99
C SER A 355 -5.07 -0.51 17.07
N ASP A 356 -4.55 0.12 16.01
CA ASP A 356 -4.25 1.56 15.93
C ASP A 356 -3.26 2.07 17.01
N SER A 357 -2.55 1.18 17.72
CA SER A 357 -1.66 1.52 18.84
C SER A 357 -0.21 1.76 18.41
N VAL A 358 0.21 1.22 17.27
CA VAL A 358 1.57 1.36 16.73
C VAL A 358 1.48 1.81 15.28
N ILE A 359 2.36 2.74 14.91
CA ILE A 359 2.51 3.27 13.56
C ILE A 359 3.83 2.76 12.99
N MET A 360 3.85 2.44 11.69
CA MET A 360 5.06 2.13 10.95
C MET A 360 5.18 3.01 9.70
N THR A 361 6.40 3.41 9.36
CA THR A 361 6.71 4.13 8.11
C THR A 361 8.17 3.94 7.71
N GLY A 362 8.49 4.19 6.44
CA GLY A 362 9.83 4.02 5.90
C GLY A 362 10.75 5.24 6.01
N SER A 363 12.02 5.03 5.70
CA SER A 363 13.10 6.02 5.60
C SER A 363 14.19 5.51 4.64
N TYR A 364 15.28 6.26 4.50
CA TYR A 364 16.48 5.90 3.75
C TYR A 364 17.36 4.86 4.44
N ASN A 365 18.38 4.38 3.73
CA ASN A 365 19.30 3.32 4.13
C ASN A 365 18.58 1.98 4.48
N ASN A 366 17.51 1.65 3.77
CA ASN A 366 16.61 0.54 4.06
C ASN A 366 16.04 0.56 5.50
N PHE A 367 15.97 1.73 6.11
CA PHE A 367 15.38 1.86 7.45
C PHE A 367 13.87 2.00 7.37
N PHE A 368 13.23 1.44 8.39
CA PHE A 368 11.84 1.71 8.71
C PHE A 368 11.74 1.99 10.20
N ARG A 369 10.76 2.79 10.57
CA ARG A 369 10.54 3.24 11.94
C ARG A 369 9.19 2.79 12.43
N MET A 370 9.14 2.55 13.73
CA MET A 370 7.91 2.19 14.42
C MET A 370 7.74 3.08 15.64
N PHE A 371 6.52 3.57 15.84
CA PHE A 371 6.16 4.49 16.91
C PHE A 371 4.99 3.92 17.70
N ASP A 372 5.21 3.67 18.99
CA ASP A 372 4.14 3.26 19.91
C ASP A 372 3.42 4.50 20.45
N ARG A 373 2.12 4.57 20.21
CA ARG A 373 1.28 5.71 20.61
C ARG A 373 1.05 5.81 22.10
N ASN A 374 1.04 4.67 22.78
CA ASN A 374 0.75 4.59 24.21
C ASN A 374 2.01 4.85 25.03
N THR A 375 3.12 4.20 24.67
CA THR A 375 4.38 4.31 25.42
C THR A 375 5.26 5.47 24.97
N LYS A 376 4.96 6.07 23.82
CA LYS A 376 5.76 7.12 23.15
C LYS A 376 7.20 6.68 22.85
N ARG A 377 7.46 5.38 22.86
CA ARG A 377 8.73 4.80 22.43
C ARG A 377 8.74 4.64 20.92
N ASP A 378 9.92 4.72 20.36
CA ASP A 378 10.16 4.50 18.95
C ASP A 378 11.39 3.61 18.73
N VAL A 379 11.43 2.96 17.57
CA VAL A 379 12.55 2.12 17.15
C VAL A 379 12.81 2.30 15.66
N THR A 380 14.08 2.30 15.28
CA THR A 380 14.52 2.23 13.88
C THR A 380 15.09 0.84 13.62
N LEU A 381 14.57 0.18 12.60
CA LEU A 381 14.98 -1.15 12.17
C LEU A 381 15.47 -1.09 10.72
N GLU A 382 16.16 -2.13 10.27
CA GLU A 382 16.82 -2.18 8.96
C GLU A 382 16.40 -3.45 8.19
N ALA A 383 15.96 -3.27 6.95
CA ALA A 383 15.73 -4.35 6.01
C ALA A 383 17.02 -4.67 5.23
N SER A 384 17.76 -5.67 5.70
CA SER A 384 19.03 -6.08 5.08
C SER A 384 19.17 -7.60 5.02
N ARG A 385 19.59 -8.09 3.85
CA ARG A 385 19.85 -9.51 3.60
C ARG A 385 21.07 -10.01 4.39
N GLU A 386 22.06 -9.15 4.64
CA GLU A 386 23.29 -9.53 5.35
C GLU A 386 23.03 -9.90 6.83
N ASN A 387 21.95 -9.37 7.41
CA ASN A 387 21.53 -9.65 8.79
C ASN A 387 20.32 -10.59 8.87
N SER A 388 19.94 -11.24 7.76
CA SER A 388 18.68 -11.99 7.60
C SER A 388 18.79 -13.50 7.85
N LYS A 389 19.39 -13.91 8.98
CA LYS A 389 19.27 -15.33 9.39
C LYS A 389 17.81 -15.60 9.76
N PRO A 390 17.18 -16.71 9.32
CA PRO A 390 15.81 -17.04 9.69
C PRO A 390 15.60 -16.97 11.21
N ARG A 391 14.57 -16.25 11.64
CA ARG A 391 14.21 -15.99 13.05
C ARG A 391 15.22 -15.16 13.84
N ALA A 392 16.17 -14.49 13.17
CA ALA A 392 17.06 -13.55 13.85
C ALA A 392 16.27 -12.32 14.29
N VAL A 393 16.42 -11.96 15.56
CA VAL A 393 15.87 -10.73 16.12
C VAL A 393 16.57 -9.54 15.51
N LEU A 394 15.80 -8.58 15.00
CA LEU A 394 16.32 -7.34 14.46
C LEU A 394 16.93 -6.49 15.58
N LYS A 395 18.08 -5.89 15.29
CA LYS A 395 18.75 -4.98 16.21
C LYS A 395 18.35 -3.54 15.88
N PRO A 396 17.94 -2.74 16.88
CA PRO A 396 17.73 -1.32 16.69
C PRO A 396 18.95 -0.62 16.10
N ARG A 397 18.72 0.27 15.13
CA ARG A 397 19.74 1.15 14.55
C ARG A 397 19.59 2.55 15.12
N LYS A 398 20.72 3.25 15.28
CA LYS A 398 20.75 4.66 15.69
C LYS A 398 21.57 5.45 14.69
N VAL A 399 21.00 6.57 14.26
CA VAL A 399 21.66 7.53 13.39
C VAL A 399 22.18 8.68 14.25
N CYS A 400 23.45 9.05 14.09
CA CYS A 400 24.08 10.13 14.83
C CYS A 400 24.47 11.31 13.92
N VAL A 401 24.27 12.53 14.43
CA VAL A 401 24.60 13.80 13.75
C VAL A 401 25.88 14.36 14.37
N GLY A 402 27.02 14.11 13.72
CA GLY A 402 28.34 14.59 14.19
C GLY A 402 28.86 13.92 15.47
N GLY A 403 30.20 13.92 15.64
CA GLY A 403 30.87 13.41 16.85
C GLY A 403 31.54 12.03 16.72
N LYS A 404 32.15 11.54 17.82
CA LYS A 404 32.81 10.23 17.86
C LYS A 404 31.77 9.11 17.77
N ARG A 405 31.74 8.44 16.61
CA ARG A 405 30.92 7.26 16.31
C ARG A 405 31.05 6.21 17.42
N ARG A 406 29.93 5.82 18.03
CA ARG A 406 29.89 4.64 18.91
C ARG A 406 29.85 3.36 18.06
N LYS A 407 30.34 2.27 18.63
CA LYS A 407 30.18 0.92 18.07
C LYS A 407 28.67 0.67 17.92
N ASP A 408 28.20 0.43 16.70
CA ASP A 408 26.79 0.21 16.29
C ASP A 408 25.95 1.45 15.90
N GLU A 409 26.52 2.66 15.89
CA GLU A 409 25.87 3.86 15.32
C GLU A 409 26.28 4.11 13.86
N ILE A 410 25.36 4.70 13.08
CA ILE A 410 25.56 5.04 11.67
C ILE A 410 25.54 6.57 11.55
N SER A 411 26.56 7.14 10.89
CA SER A 411 26.61 8.58 10.64
C SER A 411 25.57 8.98 9.59
N VAL A 412 24.96 10.15 9.73
CA VAL A 412 24.09 10.74 8.69
C VAL A 412 24.80 10.82 7.34
N ASP A 413 26.10 11.14 7.34
CA ASP A 413 26.89 11.26 6.11
C ASP A 413 27.19 9.90 5.44
N SER A 414 26.87 8.79 6.11
CA SER A 414 27.07 7.43 5.60
C SER A 414 25.75 6.76 5.18
N LEU A 415 24.63 7.50 5.19
CA LEU A 415 23.35 6.96 4.75
C LEU A 415 23.31 6.84 3.23
N ASP A 416 22.84 5.69 2.77
CA ASP A 416 22.56 5.46 1.36
C ASP A 416 21.14 5.89 1.01
N PHE A 417 21.00 7.00 0.30
CA PHE A 417 19.71 7.55 -0.13
C PHE A 417 19.07 6.79 -1.31
N SER A 418 19.84 5.97 -2.02
CA SER A 418 19.27 5.09 -3.07
C SER A 418 18.47 3.93 -2.47
N LYS A 419 18.81 3.54 -1.23
CA LYS A 419 18.14 2.50 -0.45
C LYS A 419 16.99 3.09 0.35
N LYS A 420 15.81 3.19 -0.24
CA LYS A 420 14.62 3.78 0.39
C LYS A 420 13.51 2.76 0.58
N ILE A 421 12.88 2.78 1.75
CA ILE A 421 11.67 2.02 2.03
C ILE A 421 10.48 2.95 1.78
N LEU A 422 9.84 2.86 0.61
CA LEU A 422 8.67 3.69 0.29
C LEU A 422 7.36 2.99 0.64
N HIS A 423 7.31 1.67 0.45
CA HIS A 423 6.09 0.87 0.56
C HIS A 423 6.21 -0.15 1.70
N THR A 424 5.23 -0.13 2.60
CA THR A 424 5.16 -1.05 3.73
C THR A 424 3.72 -1.42 4.02
N ALA A 425 3.48 -2.63 4.50
CA ALA A 425 2.16 -3.09 4.93
C ALA A 425 2.23 -3.77 6.29
N TRP A 426 1.14 -3.65 7.06
CA TRP A 426 0.96 -4.35 8.33
C TRP A 426 -0.20 -5.32 8.19
N HIS A 427 -0.05 -6.54 8.70
CA HIS A 427 -1.13 -7.52 8.77
C HIS A 427 -2.32 -6.98 9.59
N PRO A 428 -3.57 -7.15 9.13
CA PRO A 428 -4.74 -6.51 9.74
C PRO A 428 -4.99 -6.90 11.21
N SER A 429 -4.53 -8.08 11.64
CA SER A 429 -4.79 -8.61 12.98
C SER A 429 -3.57 -9.15 13.74
N GLU A 430 -2.38 -9.20 13.12
CA GLU A 430 -1.21 -9.85 13.71
C GLU A 430 0.03 -8.95 13.63
N ASN A 431 1.01 -9.21 14.50
CA ASN A 431 2.34 -8.61 14.41
C ASN A 431 3.16 -9.27 13.28
N ILE A 432 2.72 -9.07 12.03
CA ILE A 432 3.43 -9.43 10.81
C ILE A 432 3.47 -8.16 9.95
N ILE A 433 4.66 -7.81 9.46
CA ILE A 433 4.87 -6.66 8.59
C ILE A 433 5.57 -7.10 7.31
N ALA A 434 5.22 -6.43 6.22
CA ALA A 434 5.82 -6.58 4.92
C ALA A 434 6.50 -5.26 4.53
N VAL A 435 7.77 -5.31 4.16
CA VAL A 435 8.61 -4.14 3.87
C VAL A 435 9.26 -4.33 2.51
N ALA A 436 8.94 -3.46 1.56
CA ALA A 436 9.58 -3.47 0.24
C ALA A 436 10.87 -2.64 0.26
N ALA A 437 11.97 -3.25 -0.18
CA ALA A 437 13.24 -2.59 -0.41
C ALA A 437 13.69 -2.92 -1.84
N THR A 438 13.51 -1.98 -2.76
CA THR A 438 13.76 -2.18 -4.20
C THR A 438 12.92 -3.34 -4.75
N ASN A 439 13.52 -4.45 -5.17
CA ASN A 439 12.84 -5.65 -5.67
C ASN A 439 12.68 -6.74 -4.58
N ASN A 440 13.15 -6.48 -3.36
CA ASN A 440 13.09 -7.43 -2.26
C ASN A 440 11.89 -7.12 -1.35
N LEU A 441 11.05 -8.12 -1.12
CA LEU A 441 9.98 -8.10 -0.12
C LEU A 441 10.45 -8.80 1.15
N TYR A 442 10.66 -8.04 2.21
CA TYR A 442 11.00 -8.56 3.54
C TYR A 442 9.73 -8.79 4.34
N ILE A 443 9.64 -9.94 5.00
CA ILE A 443 8.56 -10.26 5.95
C ILE A 443 9.20 -10.40 7.34
N PHE A 444 8.73 -9.57 8.26
CA PHE A 444 9.12 -9.65 9.67
C PHE A 444 7.90 -10.02 10.50
N GLN A 445 8.13 -10.78 11.57
CA GLN A 445 7.09 -11.19 12.48
C GLN A 445 7.59 -11.17 13.92
N ASP A 446 6.67 -11.01 14.86
CA ASP A 446 6.99 -11.08 16.28
C ASP A 446 7.55 -12.45 16.67
N LYS A 447 8.46 -12.45 17.65
CA LYS A 447 9.02 -13.66 18.22
C LYS A 447 7.97 -14.35 19.09
N VAL A 448 7.30 -15.35 18.54
CA VAL A 448 6.47 -16.26 19.32
C VAL A 448 7.41 -17.10 20.20
N ASN A 449 7.28 -16.97 21.52
CA ASN A 449 8.02 -17.79 22.49
C ASN A 449 7.52 -19.22 22.52
#